data_AF-X1I7R7-F1
#
_entry.id   AF-X1I7R7-F1
#
_cell.length_a   1.000
_cell.length_b   1.000
_cell.length_c   1.000
_cell.angle_alpha   90.00
_cell.angle_beta   90.00
_cell.angle_gamma   90.00
#
_symmetry.space_group_name_H-M   'P 1'
#
loop_
_entity.id
_entity.type
_entity.pdbx_description
1 polymer ?
#
loop_
_entity_poly.entity_id
_entity_poly.type
_entity_poly.pdbx_seq_one_letter_code
_entity_poly.pdbx_strand_id
1 'polypeptide(L)'
;NRVQRPLHYAIVDEVDSILVDEARTPLIISGPSEESTDKYYKVDKIIPRLKKGSRDEITKEETGDFIINEKERTTYLTEEGGVNVARLLGLDNLHDLDTMEYKHHVNQALRAHYNFKQDVHYMIKDGQVMIVDEFTGRMMPGRRWSDGLHQAIEAKENVKIRSENQTLATVTFQNYFRMYEKLAGMTGTAATEAMEFSQIYKLDVVVIPTNRSLIRTNYPDVIYKTEKEKFKAAVDGIEELYKKRRPVLVGTISIDKSEKLSQLLRKRNIPHNVLNAKYHQREAQIVAQAGHLG
;
A
#
# COMPACT_ATOMS: atom_id res chain seq x y z
N ASN A 1 12.64 19.47 11.90
CA ASN A 1 13.82 19.66 11.03
C ASN A 1 13.58 18.99 9.68
N ARG A 2 13.63 19.74 8.57
CA ARG A 2 13.59 19.18 7.20
C ARG A 2 15.00 18.81 6.78
N VAL A 3 15.19 17.60 6.24
CA VAL A 3 16.51 17.10 5.80
C VAL A 3 16.85 17.48 4.35
N GLN A 4 15.85 17.85 3.55
CA GLN A 4 16.03 18.32 2.18
C GLN A 4 15.92 19.85 2.09
N ARG A 5 16.75 20.44 1.23
CA ARG A 5 16.63 21.81 0.71
C ARG A 5 15.70 21.82 -0.53
N PRO A 6 15.34 23.00 -1.09
CA PRO A 6 14.53 23.06 -2.32
C PRO A 6 15.07 22.18 -3.46
N LEU A 7 14.14 21.59 -4.23
CA LEU A 7 14.43 20.61 -5.29
C LEU A 7 14.77 21.34 -6.59
N HIS A 8 16.07 21.44 -6.92
CA HIS A 8 16.53 22.23 -8.05
C HIS A 8 16.69 21.39 -9.33
N TYR A 9 17.58 20.38 -9.33
CA TYR A 9 17.83 19.56 -10.52
C TYR A 9 17.95 18.08 -10.17
N ALA A 10 17.24 17.22 -10.91
CA ALA A 10 17.39 15.77 -10.88
C ALA A 10 17.80 15.23 -12.26
N ILE A 11 18.75 14.30 -12.25
CA ILE A 11 19.07 13.43 -13.39
C ILE A 11 18.74 12.01 -12.94
N VAL A 12 17.76 11.39 -13.59
CA VAL A 12 17.27 10.05 -13.25
C VAL A 12 17.96 9.03 -14.15
N ASP A 13 18.71 8.11 -13.55
CA ASP A 13 19.25 6.94 -14.25
C ASP A 13 18.17 5.85 -14.37
N GLU A 14 18.22 5.05 -15.44
CA GLU A 14 17.16 4.09 -15.81
C GLU A 14 15.76 4.73 -15.75
N VAL A 15 15.63 5.88 -16.41
CA VAL A 15 14.45 6.78 -16.29
C VAL A 15 13.12 6.12 -16.66
N ASP A 16 13.10 5.15 -17.55
CA ASP A 16 11.93 4.33 -17.88
C ASP A 16 11.54 3.42 -16.71
N SER A 17 12.51 2.76 -16.09
CA SER A 17 12.25 1.92 -14.92
C SER A 17 11.67 2.76 -13.76
N ILE A 18 12.23 3.95 -13.48
CA ILE A 18 11.81 4.77 -12.34
C ILE A 18 10.52 5.55 -12.63
N LEU A 19 10.43 6.22 -13.77
CA LEU A 19 9.34 7.16 -14.06
C LEU A 19 8.13 6.53 -14.74
N VAL A 20 8.25 5.30 -15.25
CA VAL A 20 7.15 4.55 -15.90
C VAL A 20 6.82 3.30 -15.10
N ASP A 21 7.78 2.39 -14.88
CA ASP A 21 7.50 1.09 -14.24
C ASP A 21 7.23 1.21 -12.74
N GLU A 22 8.13 1.83 -11.97
CA GLU A 22 7.98 2.02 -10.53
C GLU A 22 6.92 3.09 -10.19
N ALA A 23 6.69 4.02 -11.12
CA ALA A 23 5.74 5.11 -10.93
C ALA A 23 4.27 4.68 -10.90
N ARG A 24 3.98 3.39 -11.13
CA ARG A 24 2.61 2.82 -11.05
C ARG A 24 2.09 2.76 -9.61
N THR A 25 2.98 2.69 -8.63
CA THR A 25 2.63 2.66 -7.20
C THR A 25 3.08 3.93 -6.51
N PRO A 26 2.23 4.59 -5.70
CA PRO A 26 2.62 5.79 -4.98
C PRO A 26 3.64 5.47 -3.86
N LEU A 27 4.47 6.46 -3.53
CA LEU A 27 5.28 6.45 -2.33
C LEU A 27 4.38 6.75 -1.13
N ILE A 28 4.33 5.84 -0.18
CA ILE A 28 3.51 5.93 1.02
C ILE A 28 4.41 5.83 2.24
N ILE A 29 4.29 6.79 3.15
CA ILE A 29 4.83 6.69 4.50
C ILE A 29 3.68 6.28 5.41
N SER A 30 3.76 5.06 5.91
CA SER A 30 2.83 4.55 6.91
C SER A 30 3.51 4.50 8.27
N GLY A 31 2.77 4.89 9.29
CA GLY A 31 3.17 4.76 10.69
C GLY A 31 2.17 3.89 11.45
N PRO A 32 2.57 3.31 12.60
CA PRO A 32 1.59 2.81 13.54
C PRO A 32 0.68 3.97 13.94
N SER A 33 -0.63 3.74 14.03
CA SER A 33 -1.50 4.67 14.73
C SER A 33 -1.01 4.79 16.18
N GLU A 34 -0.78 6.02 16.67
CA GLU A 34 -0.40 6.31 18.06
C GLU A 34 -1.54 6.00 19.05
N GLU A 35 -2.72 5.64 18.55
CA GLU A 35 -3.86 5.28 19.38
C GLU A 35 -3.60 3.97 20.14
N SER A 36 -3.37 4.11 21.45
CA SER A 36 -3.40 2.98 22.38
C SER A 36 -4.75 2.28 22.26
N THR A 37 -4.74 1.00 21.85
CA THR A 37 -5.92 0.13 21.82
C THR A 37 -6.67 0.11 23.17
N ASP A 38 -5.98 0.39 24.27
CA ASP A 38 -6.57 0.45 25.61
C ASP A 38 -7.57 1.60 25.76
N LYS A 39 -7.38 2.72 25.04
CA LYS A 39 -8.31 3.86 25.06
C LYS A 39 -9.70 3.45 24.57
N TYR A 40 -9.77 2.68 23.47
CA TYR A 40 -11.02 2.15 22.93
C TYR A 40 -11.75 1.27 23.96
N TYR A 41 -11.05 0.33 24.61
CA TYR A 41 -11.66 -0.51 25.64
C TYR A 41 -12.09 0.27 26.90
N LYS A 42 -11.34 1.30 27.30
CA LYS A 42 -11.71 2.16 28.44
C LYS A 42 -12.96 2.99 28.15
N VAL A 43 -13.02 3.58 26.96
CA VAL A 43 -14.17 4.38 26.51
C VAL A 43 -15.40 3.50 26.32
N ASP A 44 -15.25 2.33 25.69
CA ASP A 44 -16.38 1.41 25.47
C ASP A 44 -17.09 1.03 26.78
N LYS A 45 -16.35 0.79 27.86
CA LYS A 45 -16.89 0.46 29.19
C LYS A 45 -17.78 1.54 29.80
N ILE A 46 -17.59 2.81 29.43
CA ILE A 46 -18.37 3.91 29.99
C ILE A 46 -19.59 4.26 29.16
N ILE A 47 -19.63 3.90 27.86
CA ILE A 47 -20.74 4.24 26.96
C ILE A 47 -22.10 3.76 27.50
N PRO A 48 -22.27 2.52 27.98
CA PRO A 48 -23.55 2.07 28.52
C PRO A 48 -24.04 2.82 29.76
N ARG A 49 -23.17 3.61 30.43
CA ARG A 49 -23.51 4.40 31.62
C ARG A 49 -24.01 5.79 31.27
N LEU A 50 -23.86 6.22 30.03
CA LEU A 50 -24.31 7.53 29.56
C LEU A 50 -25.82 7.51 29.30
N LYS A 51 -26.48 8.61 29.65
CA LYS A 51 -27.92 8.81 29.49
C LYS A 51 -28.20 9.49 28.16
N LYS A 52 -29.05 8.85 27.35
CA LYS A 52 -29.58 9.45 26.13
C LYS A 52 -30.39 10.70 26.49
N GLY A 53 -30.05 11.78 25.82
CA GLY A 53 -30.66 13.08 25.90
C GLY A 53 -31.67 13.39 24.79
N SER A 54 -32.27 14.57 24.89
CA SER A 54 -33.06 15.18 23.81
C SER A 54 -32.71 16.64 23.66
N ARG A 55 -32.84 17.14 22.42
CA ARG A 55 -32.75 18.56 22.11
C ARG A 55 -34.14 19.12 21.88
N ASP A 56 -34.47 20.19 22.58
CA ASP A 56 -35.72 20.92 22.34
C ASP A 56 -35.63 21.72 21.04
N GLU A 57 -36.60 21.56 20.13
CA GLU A 57 -36.60 22.22 18.82
C GLU A 57 -36.85 23.74 18.90
N ILE A 58 -37.44 24.22 20.00
CA ILE A 58 -37.83 25.61 20.22
C ILE A 58 -36.77 26.36 21.04
N THR A 59 -36.37 25.81 22.19
CA THR A 59 -35.41 26.47 23.09
C THR A 59 -33.95 26.16 22.74
N LYS A 60 -33.72 25.14 21.89
CA LYS A 60 -32.39 24.57 21.57
C LYS A 60 -31.62 24.06 22.78
N GLU A 61 -32.27 23.90 23.92
CA GLU A 61 -31.65 23.32 25.11
C GLU A 61 -31.41 21.82 24.91
N GLU A 62 -30.23 21.39 25.30
CA GLU A 62 -29.78 20.00 25.23
C GLU A 62 -29.77 19.42 26.64
N THR A 63 -30.36 18.23 26.80
CA THR A 63 -30.44 17.52 28.08
C THR A 63 -29.70 16.19 27.97
N GLY A 64 -29.20 15.64 29.08
CA GLY A 64 -28.58 14.32 29.10
C GLY A 64 -27.16 14.30 28.54
N ASP A 65 -26.56 13.13 28.45
CA ASP A 65 -25.13 12.99 28.13
C ASP A 65 -24.83 13.01 26.62
N PHE A 66 -25.75 12.54 25.79
CA PHE A 66 -25.56 12.52 24.34
C PHE A 66 -26.89 12.58 23.59
N ILE A 67 -26.86 13.10 22.37
CA ILE A 67 -28.04 13.21 21.50
C ILE A 67 -27.85 12.34 20.26
N ILE A 68 -28.90 11.62 19.88
CA ILE A 68 -28.96 10.86 18.63
C ILE A 68 -29.82 11.65 17.64
N ASN A 69 -29.23 12.02 16.51
CA ASN A 69 -29.97 12.54 15.36
C ASN A 69 -30.24 11.39 14.38
N GLU A 70 -31.47 10.86 14.42
CA GLU A 70 -31.87 9.75 13.55
C GLU A 70 -31.95 10.15 12.06
N LYS A 71 -32.25 11.43 11.76
CA LYS A 71 -32.31 11.93 10.37
C LYS A 71 -30.93 11.96 9.73
N GLU A 72 -29.93 12.41 10.49
CA GLU A 72 -28.54 12.50 10.00
C GLU A 72 -27.71 11.24 10.29
N ARG A 73 -28.28 10.27 11.02
CA ARG A 73 -27.55 9.11 11.56
C ARG A 73 -26.25 9.53 12.26
N THR A 74 -26.30 10.62 13.02
CA THR A 74 -25.19 11.13 13.82
C THR A 74 -25.53 11.02 15.29
N THR A 75 -24.52 10.77 16.12
CA THR A 75 -24.61 10.84 17.58
C THR A 75 -23.47 11.72 18.05
N TYR A 76 -23.77 12.68 18.92
CA TYR A 76 -22.77 13.58 19.48
C TYR A 76 -22.96 13.75 20.98
N LEU A 77 -21.84 13.99 21.66
CA LEU A 77 -21.77 14.26 23.09
C LEU A 77 -22.25 15.69 23.39
N THR A 78 -23.09 15.86 24.42
CA THR A 78 -23.50 17.19 24.92
C THR A 78 -22.44 17.76 25.86
N GLU A 79 -22.56 19.05 26.23
CA GLU A 79 -21.69 19.65 27.25
C GLU A 79 -21.85 18.96 28.62
N GLU A 80 -23.08 18.63 29.03
CA GLU A 80 -23.36 17.88 30.27
C GLU A 80 -22.70 16.49 30.23
N GLY A 81 -22.80 15.80 29.09
CA GLY A 81 -22.15 14.52 28.87
C GLY A 81 -20.63 14.61 28.87
N GLY A 82 -20.07 15.72 28.36
CA GLY A 82 -18.64 15.99 28.44
C GLY A 82 -18.11 15.95 29.86
N VAL A 83 -18.81 16.64 30.78
CA VAL A 83 -18.46 16.66 32.22
C VAL A 83 -18.62 15.27 32.85
N ASN A 84 -19.71 14.55 32.52
CA ASN A 84 -19.95 13.22 33.07
C ASN A 84 -18.91 12.19 32.59
N VAL A 85 -18.56 12.23 31.30
CA VAL A 85 -17.53 11.39 30.69
C VAL A 85 -16.16 11.68 31.29
N ALA A 86 -15.78 12.96 31.45
CA ALA A 86 -14.52 13.34 32.11
C ALA A 86 -14.43 12.72 33.51
N ARG A 87 -15.49 12.85 34.31
CA ARG A 87 -15.59 12.22 35.64
C ARG A 87 -15.48 10.70 35.61
N LEU A 88 -16.12 10.04 34.65
CA LEU A 88 -16.08 8.57 34.50
C LEU A 88 -14.70 8.06 34.06
N LEU A 89 -13.95 8.86 33.31
CA LEU A 89 -12.58 8.55 32.87
C LEU A 89 -11.51 9.01 33.88
N GLY A 90 -11.88 9.76 34.92
CA GLY A 90 -10.96 10.34 35.89
C GLY A 90 -10.13 11.49 35.31
N LEU A 91 -10.70 12.25 34.37
CA LEU A 91 -10.10 13.42 33.72
C LEU A 91 -10.74 14.72 34.23
N ASP A 92 -9.99 15.81 34.20
CA ASP A 92 -10.49 17.13 34.62
C ASP A 92 -11.46 17.73 33.59
N ASN A 93 -11.16 17.58 32.29
CA ASN A 93 -12.03 17.99 31.19
C ASN A 93 -11.73 17.16 29.91
N LEU A 94 -12.42 17.47 28.81
CA LEU A 94 -12.25 16.84 27.49
C LEU A 94 -11.85 17.84 26.38
N HIS A 95 -11.42 19.03 26.76
CA HIS A 95 -11.13 20.13 25.83
C HIS A 95 -9.63 20.46 25.75
N ASP A 96 -8.85 20.03 26.73
CA ASP A 96 -7.40 20.18 26.69
C ASP A 96 -6.77 19.31 25.59
N LEU A 97 -5.63 19.75 25.08
CA LEU A 97 -4.89 19.08 24.00
C LEU A 97 -4.67 17.58 24.28
N ASP A 98 -4.39 17.22 25.53
CA ASP A 98 -4.14 15.84 25.95
C ASP A 98 -5.43 15.00 26.11
N THR A 99 -6.59 15.65 26.22
CA THR A 99 -7.90 15.01 26.46
C THR A 99 -8.82 15.02 25.23
N MET A 100 -8.46 15.80 24.20
CA MET A 100 -9.19 15.90 22.94
C MET A 100 -9.28 14.55 22.20
N GLU A 101 -8.26 13.70 22.33
CA GLU A 101 -8.31 12.33 21.80
C GLU A 101 -9.39 11.47 22.47
N TYR A 102 -9.60 11.61 23.79
CA TYR A 102 -10.68 10.92 24.48
C TYR A 102 -12.05 11.38 23.99
N LYS A 103 -12.21 12.67 23.71
CA LYS A 103 -13.44 13.21 23.11
C LYS A 103 -13.71 12.56 21.74
N HIS A 104 -12.69 12.41 20.91
CA HIS A 104 -12.80 11.71 19.62
C HIS A 104 -13.25 10.26 19.80
N HIS A 105 -12.56 9.49 20.65
CA HIS A 105 -12.91 8.09 20.90
C HIS A 105 -14.33 7.93 21.46
N VAL A 106 -14.77 8.82 22.36
CA VAL A 106 -16.13 8.81 22.93
C VAL A 106 -17.17 9.01 21.83
N ASN A 107 -16.96 9.96 20.93
CA ASN A 107 -17.86 10.17 19.79
C ASN A 107 -17.91 8.95 18.86
N GLN A 108 -16.76 8.32 18.55
CA GLN A 108 -16.74 7.10 17.73
C GLN A 108 -17.43 5.91 18.43
N ALA A 109 -17.26 5.77 19.74
CA ALA A 109 -17.91 4.72 20.51
C ALA A 109 -19.43 4.95 20.61
N LEU A 110 -19.89 6.18 20.83
CA LEU A 110 -21.31 6.53 20.75
C LEU A 110 -21.89 6.18 19.37
N ARG A 111 -21.19 6.51 18.29
CA ARG A 111 -21.60 6.12 16.94
C ARG A 111 -21.66 4.60 16.77
N ALA A 112 -20.64 3.89 17.21
CA ALA A 112 -20.59 2.43 17.15
C ALA A 112 -21.75 1.76 17.89
N HIS A 113 -22.13 2.27 19.07
CA HIS A 113 -23.21 1.72 19.89
C HIS A 113 -24.61 2.03 19.34
N TYR A 114 -24.84 3.28 18.92
CA TYR A 114 -26.20 3.75 18.63
C TYR A 114 -26.54 3.85 17.13
N ASN A 115 -25.56 4.05 16.26
CA ASN A 115 -25.79 4.17 14.81
C ASN A 115 -25.50 2.86 14.07
N PHE A 116 -24.58 2.03 14.56
CA PHE A 116 -24.20 0.79 13.90
C PHE A 116 -24.74 -0.42 14.66
N LYS A 117 -25.34 -1.35 13.91
CA LYS A 117 -25.98 -2.56 14.43
C LYS A 117 -25.42 -3.80 13.75
N GLN A 118 -25.14 -4.83 14.56
CA GLN A 118 -24.82 -6.17 14.09
C GLN A 118 -25.99 -6.71 13.23
N ASP A 119 -25.67 -7.49 12.21
CA ASP A 119 -26.58 -8.09 11.22
C ASP A 119 -27.34 -7.09 10.33
N VAL A 120 -27.01 -5.80 10.43
CA VAL A 120 -27.49 -4.74 9.53
C VAL A 120 -26.31 -4.08 8.82
N HIS A 121 -25.33 -3.58 9.59
CA HIS A 121 -24.21 -2.80 9.05
C HIS A 121 -22.90 -3.61 9.04
N TYR A 122 -22.77 -4.59 9.92
CA TYR A 122 -21.64 -5.52 9.98
C TYR A 122 -22.08 -6.88 10.51
N MET A 123 -21.21 -7.87 10.30
CA MET A 123 -21.28 -9.19 10.91
C MET A 123 -19.96 -9.51 11.58
N ILE A 124 -19.98 -10.38 12.58
CA ILE A 124 -18.76 -10.92 13.19
C ILE A 124 -18.51 -12.29 12.58
N LYS A 125 -17.36 -12.46 11.92
CA LYS A 125 -16.95 -13.74 11.33
C LYS A 125 -15.48 -13.98 11.61
N ASP A 126 -15.13 -15.19 12.06
CA ASP A 126 -13.76 -15.59 12.39
C ASP A 126 -13.06 -14.63 13.37
N GLY A 127 -13.83 -14.08 14.32
CA GLY A 127 -13.36 -13.09 15.29
C GLY A 127 -12.98 -11.75 14.66
N GLN A 128 -13.62 -11.36 13.55
CA GLN A 128 -13.41 -10.09 12.85
C GLN A 128 -14.72 -9.42 12.51
N VAL A 129 -14.74 -8.09 12.60
CA VAL A 129 -15.86 -7.26 12.13
C VAL A 129 -15.78 -7.11 10.62
N MET A 130 -16.85 -7.52 9.93
CA MET A 130 -16.95 -7.51 8.47
C MET A 130 -18.09 -6.59 8.06
N ILE A 131 -17.79 -5.55 7.27
CA ILE A 131 -18.80 -4.60 6.81
C ILE A 131 -19.78 -5.30 5.86
N VAL A 132 -21.06 -5.03 6.05
CA VAL A 132 -22.14 -5.47 5.16
C VAL A 132 -22.60 -4.28 4.31
N ASP A 133 -22.76 -4.51 3.02
CA ASP A 133 -23.42 -3.54 2.14
C ASP A 133 -24.93 -3.52 2.43
N GLU A 134 -25.45 -2.38 2.90
CA GLU A 134 -26.87 -2.17 3.25
C GLU A 134 -27.82 -2.47 2.07
N PHE A 135 -27.38 -2.32 0.81
CA PHE A 135 -28.22 -2.52 -0.36
C PHE A 135 -28.25 -3.97 -0.82
N THR A 136 -27.11 -4.67 -0.74
CA THR A 136 -26.95 -6.00 -1.33
C THR A 136 -26.84 -7.13 -0.31
N GLY A 137 -26.64 -6.80 0.97
CA GLY A 137 -26.36 -7.77 2.04
C GLY A 137 -25.02 -8.49 1.89
N ARG A 138 -24.17 -8.06 0.94
CA ARG A 138 -22.88 -8.72 0.70
C ARG A 138 -21.84 -8.27 1.72
N MET A 139 -21.05 -9.23 2.20
CA MET A 139 -19.88 -8.95 3.02
C MET A 139 -18.77 -8.33 2.18
N MET A 140 -18.12 -7.28 2.71
CA MET A 140 -16.99 -6.59 2.10
C MET A 140 -15.68 -6.92 2.86
N PRO A 141 -15.05 -8.09 2.60
CA PRO A 141 -13.79 -8.47 3.24
C PRO A 141 -12.69 -7.44 2.98
N GLY A 142 -11.89 -7.15 4.02
CA GLY A 142 -10.76 -6.23 3.94
C GLY A 142 -11.11 -4.75 3.99
N ARG A 143 -12.40 -4.39 3.97
CA ARG A 143 -12.84 -3.00 4.13
C ARG A 143 -13.00 -2.67 5.62
N ARG A 144 -12.42 -1.55 6.05
CA ARG A 144 -12.57 -0.98 7.40
C ARG A 144 -13.22 0.40 7.31
N TRP A 145 -13.91 0.80 8.38
CA TRP A 145 -14.36 2.19 8.52
C TRP A 145 -13.18 3.05 8.96
N SER A 146 -13.07 4.25 8.40
CA SER A 146 -12.04 5.23 8.74
C SER A 146 -12.27 5.88 10.10
N ASP A 147 -11.31 6.71 10.54
CA ASP A 147 -11.47 7.65 11.65
C ASP A 147 -11.69 6.97 13.03
N GLY A 148 -11.16 5.75 13.20
CA GLY A 148 -11.25 5.00 14.46
C GLY A 148 -12.58 4.29 14.70
N LEU A 149 -13.57 4.46 13.81
CA LEU A 149 -14.90 3.87 13.97
C LEU A 149 -14.85 2.33 13.94
N HIS A 150 -14.01 1.74 13.11
CA HIS A 150 -13.92 0.27 13.02
C HIS A 150 -13.36 -0.33 14.31
N GLN A 151 -12.37 0.31 14.91
CA GLN A 151 -11.79 -0.05 16.20
C GLN A 151 -12.81 0.10 17.33
N ALA A 152 -13.65 1.14 17.29
CA ALA A 152 -14.73 1.32 18.24
C ALA A 152 -15.81 0.21 18.14
N ILE A 153 -16.13 -0.25 16.93
CA ILE A 153 -17.04 -1.40 16.73
C ILE A 153 -16.37 -2.71 17.19
N GLU A 154 -15.09 -2.91 16.88
CA GLU A 154 -14.32 -4.04 17.41
C GLU A 154 -14.33 -4.05 18.95
N ALA A 155 -14.18 -2.89 19.60
CA ALA A 155 -14.25 -2.76 21.06
C ALA A 155 -15.64 -3.11 21.61
N LYS A 156 -16.70 -2.53 21.03
CA LYS A 156 -18.11 -2.77 21.37
C LYS A 156 -18.47 -4.26 21.35
N GLU A 157 -18.02 -4.96 20.31
CA GLU A 157 -18.31 -6.37 20.11
C GLU A 157 -17.33 -7.30 20.83
N ASN A 158 -16.44 -6.74 21.66
CA ASN A 158 -15.40 -7.45 22.39
C ASN A 158 -14.50 -8.30 21.46
N VAL A 159 -14.26 -7.80 20.26
CA VAL A 159 -13.34 -8.34 19.27
C VAL A 159 -11.94 -7.75 19.50
N LYS A 160 -10.89 -8.51 19.17
CA LYS A 160 -9.51 -8.03 19.26
C LYS A 160 -9.30 -6.87 18.30
N ILE A 161 -9.08 -5.67 18.83
CA ILE A 161 -8.79 -4.48 18.04
C ILE A 161 -7.47 -4.70 17.30
N ARG A 162 -7.48 -4.44 15.99
CA ARG A 162 -6.27 -4.45 15.18
C ARG A 162 -5.73 -3.03 15.06
N SER A 163 -4.45 -2.86 15.38
CA SER A 163 -3.73 -1.63 15.09
C SER A 163 -3.78 -1.37 13.59
N GLU A 164 -4.28 -0.20 13.23
CA GLU A 164 -4.28 0.26 11.85
C GLU A 164 -2.99 1.02 11.59
N ASN A 165 -2.37 0.75 10.45
CA ASN A 165 -1.31 1.60 9.96
C ASN A 165 -1.96 2.80 9.29
N GLN A 166 -1.67 3.99 9.79
CA GLN A 166 -2.17 5.21 9.18
C GLN A 166 -1.20 5.66 8.09
N THR A 167 -1.76 6.11 6.98
CA THR A 167 -0.99 6.79 5.93
C THR A 167 -0.72 8.23 6.37
N LEU A 168 0.55 8.54 6.70
CA LEU A 168 0.99 9.85 7.17
C LEU A 168 1.28 10.81 6.01
N ALA A 169 1.83 10.28 4.92
CA ALA A 169 2.12 11.05 3.72
C ALA A 169 2.08 10.14 2.48
N THR A 170 1.59 10.69 1.37
CA THR A 170 1.56 10.01 0.08
C THR A 170 1.98 10.98 -1.01
N VAL A 171 2.82 10.52 -1.93
CA VAL A 171 3.15 11.24 -3.16
C VAL A 171 3.39 10.24 -4.28
N THR A 172 2.93 10.53 -5.50
CA THR A 172 3.26 9.69 -6.65
C THR A 172 4.65 10.08 -7.18
N PHE A 173 5.37 9.14 -7.81
CA PHE A 173 6.66 9.45 -8.43
C PHE A 173 6.53 10.57 -9.48
N GLN A 174 5.45 10.57 -10.26
CA GLN A 174 5.17 11.63 -11.23
C GLN A 174 5.14 13.00 -10.55
N ASN A 175 4.37 13.13 -9.47
CA ASN A 175 4.23 14.40 -8.76
C ASN A 175 5.52 14.80 -8.05
N TYR A 176 6.24 13.85 -7.44
CA TYR A 176 7.50 14.12 -6.77
C TYR A 176 8.56 14.67 -7.73
N PHE A 177 8.78 14.02 -8.88
CA PHE A 177 9.78 14.49 -9.83
C PHE A 177 9.39 15.77 -10.57
N ARG A 178 8.10 16.06 -10.69
CA ARG A 178 7.60 17.35 -11.21
C ARG A 178 7.87 18.54 -10.27
N MET A 179 8.24 18.29 -9.00
CA MET A 179 8.62 19.36 -8.07
C MET A 179 10.02 19.92 -8.34
N TYR A 180 10.86 19.24 -9.13
CA TYR A 180 12.18 19.74 -9.48
C TYR A 180 12.08 20.86 -10.53
N GLU A 181 12.85 21.94 -10.35
CA GLU A 181 12.91 23.04 -11.34
C GLU A 181 13.41 22.56 -12.71
N LYS A 182 14.35 21.62 -12.71
CA LYS A 182 14.84 20.92 -13.90
C LYS A 182 14.81 19.42 -13.67
N LEU A 183 14.41 18.68 -14.69
CA LEU A 183 14.44 17.22 -14.70
C LEU A 183 15.14 16.75 -15.99
N ALA A 184 15.94 15.70 -15.88
CA ALA A 184 16.52 14.99 -17.00
C ALA A 184 16.62 13.50 -16.65
N GLY A 185 16.84 12.65 -17.64
CA GLY A 185 17.09 11.24 -17.40
C GLY A 185 17.82 10.57 -18.54
N MET A 186 18.28 9.35 -18.29
CA MET A 186 19.00 8.52 -19.25
C MET A 186 18.55 7.06 -19.14
N THR A 187 18.51 6.37 -20.27
CA THR A 187 18.23 4.93 -20.37
C THR A 187 18.52 4.47 -21.81
N GLY A 188 18.66 3.16 -22.01
CA GLY A 188 18.78 2.54 -23.34
C GLY A 188 17.45 2.40 -24.10
N THR A 189 16.30 2.57 -23.44
CA THR A 189 14.99 2.12 -23.94
C THR A 189 13.89 3.19 -24.00
N ALA A 190 14.21 4.47 -23.77
CA ALA A 190 13.20 5.55 -23.68
C ALA A 190 12.45 5.87 -24.99
N ALA A 191 12.94 5.46 -26.16
CA ALA A 191 12.36 5.87 -27.44
C ALA A 191 10.92 5.37 -27.64
N THR A 192 10.56 4.22 -27.06
CA THR A 192 9.19 3.70 -27.12
C THR A 192 8.23 4.48 -26.23
N GLU A 193 8.72 4.98 -25.09
CA GLU A 193 7.94 5.70 -24.08
C GLU A 193 8.01 7.23 -24.23
N ALA A 194 8.51 7.73 -25.36
CA ALA A 194 8.73 9.17 -25.59
C ALA A 194 7.45 10.01 -25.42
N MET A 195 6.30 9.46 -25.80
CA MET A 195 5.02 10.15 -25.63
C MET A 195 4.66 10.33 -24.15
N GLU A 196 4.90 9.31 -23.33
CA GLU A 196 4.62 9.36 -21.90
C GLU A 196 5.53 10.37 -21.19
N PHE A 197 6.83 10.36 -21.51
CA PHE A 197 7.79 11.34 -20.99
C PHE A 197 7.41 12.79 -21.32
N SER A 198 6.99 13.05 -22.56
CA SER A 198 6.59 14.39 -22.99
C SER A 198 5.28 14.84 -22.33
N GLN A 199 4.29 13.95 -22.23
CA GLN A 199 2.99 14.30 -21.65
C GLN A 199 3.07 14.55 -20.14
N ILE A 200 3.70 13.63 -19.40
CA ILE A 200 3.71 13.63 -17.93
C ILE A 200 4.81 14.55 -17.37
N TYR A 201 6.02 14.47 -17.93
CA TYR A 201 7.21 15.10 -17.37
C TYR A 201 7.75 16.27 -18.19
N LYS A 202 7.18 16.54 -19.37
CA LYS A 202 7.70 17.55 -20.33
C LYS A 202 9.14 17.28 -20.73
N LEU A 203 9.50 16.00 -20.83
CA LEU A 203 10.81 15.55 -21.27
C LEU A 203 10.76 15.07 -22.72
N ASP A 204 11.64 15.61 -23.54
CA ASP A 204 11.88 15.11 -24.89
C ASP A 204 12.91 13.98 -24.86
N VAL A 205 12.72 12.96 -25.70
CA VAL A 205 13.65 11.84 -25.83
C VAL A 205 14.59 12.08 -27.00
N VAL A 206 15.88 12.09 -26.73
CA VAL A 206 16.94 12.23 -27.74
C VAL A 206 17.70 10.91 -27.86
N VAL A 207 17.66 10.29 -29.04
CA VAL A 207 18.40 9.05 -29.32
C VAL A 207 19.85 9.40 -29.63
N ILE A 208 20.75 9.08 -28.71
CA ILE A 208 22.19 9.31 -28.87
C ILE A 208 22.80 8.18 -29.71
N PRO A 209 23.60 8.48 -30.75
CA PRO A 209 24.31 7.48 -31.52
C PRO A 209 25.21 6.59 -30.66
N THR A 210 25.30 5.31 -31.01
CA THR A 210 26.17 4.37 -30.32
C THR A 210 27.64 4.65 -30.63
N ASN A 211 28.52 4.43 -29.65
CA ASN A 211 29.97 4.59 -29.84
C ASN A 211 30.56 3.63 -30.90
N ARG A 212 29.93 2.46 -31.10
CA ARG A 212 30.31 1.46 -32.11
C ARG A 212 29.06 0.93 -32.79
N SER A 213 29.18 0.56 -34.05
CA SER A 213 28.10 -0.08 -34.81
C SER A 213 27.59 -1.32 -34.10
N LEU A 214 26.26 -1.40 -33.93
CA LEU A 214 25.60 -2.54 -33.31
C LEU A 214 25.65 -3.75 -34.25
N ILE A 215 26.35 -4.81 -33.85
CA ILE A 215 26.47 -6.07 -34.60
C ILE A 215 25.68 -7.23 -33.98
N ARG A 216 24.82 -6.94 -32.99
CA ARG A 216 24.01 -7.96 -32.32
C ARG A 216 22.92 -8.48 -33.26
N THR A 217 22.93 -9.78 -33.56
CA THR A 217 21.85 -10.43 -34.29
C THR A 217 20.65 -10.66 -33.37
N ASN A 218 19.52 -10.03 -33.69
CA ASN A 218 18.25 -10.30 -33.02
C ASN A 218 17.46 -11.31 -33.86
N TYR A 219 17.17 -12.49 -33.28
CA TYR A 219 16.36 -13.51 -33.93
C TYR A 219 14.86 -13.25 -33.68
N PRO A 220 13.96 -13.67 -34.60
CA PRO A 220 12.53 -13.53 -34.40
C PRO A 220 12.03 -14.38 -33.22
N ASP A 221 10.89 -13.98 -32.66
CA ASP A 221 10.26 -14.71 -31.56
C ASP A 221 9.83 -16.12 -31.97
N VAL A 222 9.95 -17.05 -31.03
CA VAL A 222 9.50 -18.43 -31.19
C VAL A 222 8.34 -18.71 -30.24
N ILE A 223 7.17 -18.99 -30.81
CA ILE A 223 5.91 -19.17 -30.08
C ILE A 223 5.60 -20.67 -29.97
N TYR A 224 5.25 -21.12 -28.77
CA TYR A 224 4.90 -22.51 -28.48
C TYR A 224 3.47 -22.61 -27.96
N LYS A 225 2.79 -23.73 -28.24
CA LYS A 225 1.41 -23.99 -27.81
C LYS A 225 1.31 -24.12 -26.29
N THR A 226 2.28 -24.78 -25.66
CA THR A 226 2.29 -24.99 -24.21
C THR A 226 3.55 -24.44 -23.55
N GLU A 227 3.42 -24.04 -22.28
CA GLU A 227 4.58 -23.61 -21.49
C GLU A 227 5.61 -24.75 -21.35
N LYS A 228 5.16 -26.00 -21.22
CA LYS A 228 6.05 -27.16 -21.11
C LYS A 228 6.94 -27.32 -22.34
N GLU A 229 6.37 -27.18 -23.54
CA GLU A 229 7.13 -27.20 -24.80
C GLU A 229 8.12 -26.04 -24.87
N LYS A 230 7.70 -24.83 -24.50
CA LYS A 230 8.56 -23.64 -24.46
C LYS A 230 9.79 -23.86 -23.57
N PHE A 231 9.60 -24.33 -22.33
CA PHE A 231 10.72 -24.57 -21.41
C PHE A 231 11.62 -25.70 -21.89
N LYS A 232 11.05 -26.77 -22.48
CA LYS A 232 11.86 -27.84 -23.06
C LYS A 232 12.74 -27.31 -24.18
N ALA A 233 12.17 -26.54 -25.12
CA ALA A 233 12.91 -25.97 -26.24
C ALA A 233 13.97 -24.94 -25.79
N ALA A 234 13.67 -24.13 -24.77
CA ALA A 234 14.64 -23.22 -24.17
C ALA A 234 15.83 -23.98 -23.59
N VAL A 235 15.58 -25.07 -22.85
CA VAL A 235 16.65 -25.93 -22.30
C VAL A 235 17.46 -26.62 -23.41
N ASP A 236 16.80 -27.11 -24.46
CA ASP A 236 17.46 -27.68 -25.64
C ASP A 236 18.42 -26.66 -26.29
N GLY A 237 17.97 -25.42 -26.46
CA GLY A 237 18.79 -24.32 -27.00
C GLY A 237 19.95 -23.93 -26.08
N ILE A 238 19.72 -23.84 -24.77
CA ILE A 238 20.79 -23.57 -23.78
C ILE A 238 21.85 -24.68 -23.84
N GLU A 239 21.44 -25.94 -23.91
CA GLU A 239 22.37 -27.07 -23.98
C GLU A 239 23.24 -27.03 -25.25
N GLU A 240 22.65 -26.69 -26.40
CA GLU A 240 23.39 -26.53 -27.65
C GLU A 240 24.44 -25.41 -27.57
N LEU A 241 24.06 -24.26 -27.01
CA LEU A 241 24.95 -23.10 -26.84
C LEU A 241 26.06 -23.40 -25.83
N TYR A 242 25.73 -24.07 -24.73
CA TYR A 242 26.69 -24.49 -23.71
C TYR A 242 27.71 -25.49 -24.28
N LYS A 243 27.28 -26.47 -25.09
CA LYS A 243 28.19 -27.39 -25.81
C LYS A 243 29.15 -26.64 -26.75
N LYS A 244 28.68 -25.54 -27.36
CA LYS A 244 29.51 -24.63 -28.18
C LYS A 244 30.32 -23.63 -27.35
N ARG A 245 30.30 -23.72 -26.01
CA ARG A 245 31.01 -22.84 -25.08
C ARG A 245 30.63 -21.36 -25.22
N ARG A 246 29.38 -21.08 -25.62
CA ARG A 246 28.85 -19.72 -25.72
C ARG A 246 28.14 -19.35 -24.42
N PRO A 247 28.44 -18.20 -23.80
CA PRO A 247 27.72 -17.73 -22.62
C PRO A 247 26.24 -17.47 -22.94
N VAL A 248 25.39 -17.75 -21.95
CA VAL A 248 23.94 -17.58 -22.08
C VAL A 248 23.40 -16.86 -20.85
N LEU A 249 22.67 -15.78 -21.08
CA LEU A 249 21.88 -15.09 -20.07
C LEU A 249 20.39 -15.31 -20.37
N VAL A 250 19.65 -15.80 -19.37
CA VAL A 250 18.22 -16.10 -19.53
C VAL A 250 17.41 -15.21 -18.58
N GLY A 251 16.53 -14.40 -19.16
CA GLY A 251 15.56 -13.60 -18.39
C GLY A 251 14.28 -14.37 -18.13
N THR A 252 13.76 -14.31 -16.91
CA THR A 252 12.41 -14.77 -16.58
C THR A 252 11.66 -13.70 -15.80
N ILE A 253 10.33 -13.79 -15.78
CA ILE A 253 9.46 -12.80 -15.11
C ILE A 253 9.15 -13.13 -13.64
N SER A 254 9.54 -14.31 -13.14
CA SER A 254 9.25 -14.72 -11.76
C SER A 254 10.27 -15.71 -11.21
N ILE A 255 10.43 -15.69 -9.88
CA ILE A 255 11.33 -16.60 -9.15
C ILE A 255 10.93 -18.05 -9.41
N ASP A 256 9.64 -18.38 -9.37
CA ASP A 256 9.16 -19.75 -9.61
C ASP A 256 9.55 -20.29 -10.99
N LYS A 257 9.52 -19.43 -12.02
CA LYS A 257 9.95 -19.78 -13.37
C LYS A 257 11.46 -19.98 -13.45
N SER A 258 12.23 -19.14 -12.74
CA SER A 258 13.69 -19.30 -12.62
C SER A 258 14.05 -20.63 -11.94
N GLU A 259 13.38 -20.98 -10.84
CA GLU A 259 13.60 -22.24 -10.13
C GLU A 259 13.19 -23.46 -10.98
N LYS A 260 12.05 -23.38 -11.67
CA LYS A 260 11.62 -24.43 -12.61
C LYS A 260 12.64 -24.65 -13.73
N LEU A 261 13.20 -23.58 -14.30
CA LEU A 261 14.24 -23.68 -15.32
C LEU A 261 15.53 -24.28 -14.76
N SER A 262 15.95 -23.81 -13.59
CA SER A 262 17.11 -24.31 -12.83
C SER A 262 17.02 -25.82 -12.61
N GLN A 263 15.87 -26.32 -12.17
CA GLN A 263 15.65 -27.76 -12.00
C GLN A 263 15.78 -28.55 -13.32
N LEU A 264 15.28 -28.02 -14.43
CA LEU A 264 15.42 -28.66 -15.74
C LEU A 264 16.87 -28.69 -16.22
N LEU A 265 17.63 -27.62 -15.98
CA LEU A 265 19.05 -27.54 -16.30
C LEU A 265 19.90 -28.48 -15.43
N ARG A 266 19.59 -28.60 -14.12
CA ARG A 266 20.24 -29.58 -13.23
C ARG A 266 20.04 -31.01 -13.71
N LYS A 267 18.84 -31.36 -14.18
CA LYS A 267 18.56 -32.69 -14.76
C LYS A 267 19.40 -33.00 -16.00
N ARG A 268 19.93 -31.98 -16.68
CA ARG A 268 20.84 -32.12 -17.82
C ARG A 268 22.31 -31.90 -17.48
N ASN A 269 22.65 -31.77 -16.18
CA ASN A 269 24.01 -31.51 -15.70
C ASN A 269 24.65 -30.24 -16.31
N ILE A 270 23.86 -29.20 -16.56
CA ILE A 270 24.37 -27.91 -17.05
C ILE A 270 24.62 -27.00 -15.84
N PRO A 271 25.87 -26.56 -15.59
CA PRO A 271 26.18 -25.61 -14.52
C PRO A 271 25.54 -24.25 -14.83
N HIS A 272 24.96 -23.62 -13.82
CA HIS A 272 24.31 -22.31 -13.95
C HIS A 272 24.20 -21.63 -12.59
N ASN A 273 24.03 -20.31 -12.64
CA ASN A 273 23.70 -19.50 -11.47
C ASN A 273 22.28 -18.92 -11.63
N VAL A 274 21.55 -18.82 -10.53
CA VAL A 274 20.21 -18.20 -10.49
C VAL A 274 20.32 -16.89 -9.72
N LEU A 275 19.85 -15.80 -10.34
CA LEU A 275 19.87 -14.45 -9.77
C LEU A 275 18.42 -14.03 -9.53
N ASN A 276 18.08 -13.78 -8.27
CA ASN A 276 16.69 -13.51 -7.85
C ASN A 276 16.52 -12.08 -7.34
N ALA A 277 17.46 -11.17 -7.64
CA ALA A 277 17.49 -9.78 -7.18
C ALA A 277 17.40 -9.63 -5.66
N LYS A 278 17.89 -10.62 -4.90
CA LYS A 278 17.88 -10.58 -3.42
C LYS A 278 19.18 -10.02 -2.85
N TYR A 279 20.31 -10.27 -3.52
CA TYR A 279 21.62 -9.86 -3.05
C TYR A 279 22.37 -9.10 -4.14
N HIS A 280 21.98 -7.84 -4.37
CA HIS A 280 22.46 -7.02 -5.49
C HIS A 280 23.99 -7.04 -5.67
N GLN A 281 24.76 -6.88 -4.59
CA GLN A 281 26.23 -6.85 -4.68
C GLN A 281 26.84 -8.19 -5.13
N ARG A 282 26.33 -9.31 -4.61
CA ARG A 282 26.82 -10.65 -4.97
C ARG A 282 26.38 -11.04 -6.38
N GLU A 283 25.15 -10.70 -6.74
CA GLU A 283 24.61 -10.96 -8.07
C GLU A 283 25.37 -10.16 -9.14
N ALA A 284 25.73 -8.91 -8.87
CA ALA A 284 26.56 -8.11 -9.76
C ALA A 284 27.92 -8.75 -10.05
N GLN A 285 28.56 -9.37 -9.05
CA GLN A 285 29.82 -10.11 -9.25
C GLN A 285 29.65 -11.32 -10.19
N ILE A 286 28.52 -12.01 -10.10
CA ILE A 286 28.19 -13.14 -10.98
C ILE A 286 27.92 -12.64 -12.40
N VAL A 287 27.14 -11.56 -12.55
CA VAL A 287 26.82 -10.96 -13.87
C VAL A 287 28.09 -10.45 -14.56
N ALA A 288 29.02 -9.85 -13.81
CA ALA A 288 30.30 -9.40 -14.36
C ALA A 288 31.10 -10.55 -15.00
N GLN A 289 30.91 -11.78 -14.53
CA GLN A 289 31.55 -12.97 -15.07
C GLN A 289 30.72 -13.69 -16.15
N ALA A 290 29.48 -13.26 -16.41
CA ALA A 290 28.55 -13.97 -17.30
C ALA A 290 28.98 -13.98 -18.78
N GLY A 291 29.93 -13.13 -19.17
CA GLY A 291 30.53 -13.12 -20.51
C GLY A 291 31.70 -14.08 -20.71
N HIS A 292 32.12 -14.81 -19.67
CA HIS A 292 33.21 -15.78 -19.77
C HIS A 292 32.77 -17.04 -20.52
N LEU A 293 33.77 -17.84 -20.90
CA LEU A 293 33.57 -19.07 -21.64
C LEU A 293 33.14 -20.21 -20.72
N GLY A 294 31.96 -20.77 -20.98
CA GLY A 294 31.39 -21.92 -20.23
C GLY A 294 30.73 -21.50 -18.92
#